data_AF-A0A0Q9LID4-F1
#
_entry.id   AF-A0A0Q9LID4-F1
#
_cell.length_a   1.000
_cell.length_b   1.000
_cell.length_c   1.000
_cell.angle_alpha   90.00
_cell.angle_beta   90.00
_cell.angle_gamma   90.00
#
_symmetry.space_group_name_H-M   'P 1'
#
loop_
_entity.id
_entity.type
_entity.pdbx_description
1 polymer ?
#
loop_
_entity_poly.entity_id
_entity_poly.type
_entity_poly.pdbx_seq_one_letter_code
_entity_poly.pdbx_strand_id
1 'polypeptide(L)'
;MNEEDLSRYFDETVDPAETVAALPEPALVELADALYRHLDTPSPTFGAHSWYVQVADELRMRRLTGSADTPAASDDRGPGGPAGREVPAG
;
A
#
# COMPACT_ATOMS: atom_id res chain seq x y z
N MET A 1 14.12 3.91 -11.19
CA MET A 1 14.92 2.70 -11.47
C MET A 1 15.02 2.47 -12.98
N ASN A 2 16.21 2.17 -13.51
CA ASN A 2 16.44 1.82 -14.93
C ASN A 2 16.55 0.30 -15.12
N GLU A 3 16.56 -0.17 -16.37
CA GLU A 3 16.54 -1.61 -16.69
C GLU A 3 17.81 -2.36 -16.23
N GLU A 4 18.99 -1.76 -16.39
CA GLU A 4 20.25 -2.34 -15.92
C GLU A 4 20.30 -2.44 -14.38
N ASP A 5 19.81 -1.42 -13.69
CA ASP A 5 19.68 -1.43 -12.22
C ASP A 5 18.72 -2.51 -11.75
N LEU A 6 17.58 -2.72 -12.44
CA LEU A 6 16.64 -3.80 -12.14
C LEU A 6 17.28 -5.17 -12.33
N SER A 7 18.01 -5.35 -13.44
CA SER A 7 18.70 -6.60 -13.76
C SER A 7 19.67 -6.98 -12.66
N ARG A 8 20.50 -6.04 -12.23
CA ARG A 8 21.47 -6.23 -11.15
C ARG A 8 20.78 -6.47 -9.81
N TYR A 9 19.75 -5.70 -9.51
CA TYR A 9 18.98 -5.85 -8.28
C TYR A 9 18.38 -7.26 -8.17
N PHE A 10 17.80 -7.79 -9.25
CA PHE A 10 17.23 -9.13 -9.25
C PHE A 10 18.28 -10.26 -9.26
N ASP A 11 19.44 -10.03 -9.86
CA ASP A 11 20.55 -11.00 -9.83
C ASP A 11 21.18 -11.12 -8.43
N GLU A 12 21.27 -9.99 -7.70
CA GLU A 12 21.77 -9.95 -6.33
C GLU A 12 20.73 -10.40 -5.28
N THR A 13 19.45 -10.49 -5.66
CA THR A 13 18.38 -10.82 -4.72
C THR A 13 18.08 -12.32 -4.65
N VAL A 14 18.21 -12.89 -3.45
CA VAL A 14 18.01 -14.33 -3.20
C VAL A 14 16.53 -14.68 -2.97
N ASP A 15 15.76 -13.81 -2.29
CA ASP A 15 14.34 -14.04 -2.01
C ASP A 15 13.47 -12.81 -2.34
N PRO A 16 12.55 -12.95 -3.31
CA PRO A 16 11.68 -11.84 -3.73
C PRO A 16 10.72 -11.37 -2.65
N ALA A 17 10.16 -12.29 -1.86
CA ALA A 17 9.16 -11.94 -0.85
C ALA A 17 9.79 -11.18 0.32
N GLU A 18 10.94 -11.66 0.80
CA GLU A 18 11.69 -10.99 1.87
C GLU A 18 12.17 -9.60 1.43
N THR A 19 12.65 -9.49 0.19
CA THR A 19 13.17 -8.24 -0.35
C THR A 19 12.07 -7.19 -0.54
N VAL A 20 10.92 -7.59 -1.08
CA VAL A 20 9.74 -6.73 -1.22
C VAL A 20 9.21 -6.30 0.16
N ALA A 21 9.17 -7.21 1.13
CA ALA A 21 8.75 -6.90 2.50
C ALA A 21 9.72 -5.91 3.20
N ALA A 22 11.02 -5.96 2.90
CA ALA A 22 12.02 -5.08 3.48
C ALA A 22 11.99 -3.64 2.92
N LEU A 23 11.44 -3.43 1.71
CA LEU A 23 11.40 -2.12 1.08
C LEU A 23 10.33 -1.20 1.70
N PRO A 24 10.58 0.12 1.78
CA PRO A 24 9.55 1.09 2.15
C PRO A 24 8.52 1.27 1.03
N GLU A 25 7.29 1.66 1.39
CA GLU A 25 6.18 1.86 0.43
C GLU A 25 6.54 2.71 -0.80
N PRO A 26 7.20 3.88 -0.70
CA PRO A 26 7.58 4.65 -1.89
C PRO A 26 8.53 3.90 -2.84
N ALA A 27 9.44 3.08 -2.30
CA ALA A 27 10.34 2.26 -3.12
C ALA A 27 9.59 1.11 -3.80
N LEU A 28 8.58 0.54 -3.14
CA LEU A 28 7.71 -0.47 -3.73
C LEU A 28 6.87 0.08 -4.89
N VAL A 29 6.35 1.30 -4.75
CA VAL A 29 5.62 1.97 -5.84
C VAL A 29 6.54 2.23 -7.03
N GLU A 30 7.74 2.75 -6.79
CA GLU A 30 8.72 2.98 -7.86
C GLU A 30 9.12 1.67 -8.57
N LEU A 31 9.31 0.60 -7.80
CA LEU A 31 9.63 -0.72 -8.33
C LEU A 31 8.48 -1.28 -9.18
N ALA A 32 7.23 -1.13 -8.73
CA ALA A 32 6.05 -1.54 -9.49
C ALA A 32 5.94 -0.80 -10.83
N ASP A 33 6.17 0.51 -10.84
CA ASP A 33 6.13 1.33 -12.06
C ASP A 33 7.27 0.99 -13.03
N ALA A 34 8.46 0.67 -12.51
CA ALA A 34 9.58 0.24 -13.32
C ALA A 34 9.34 -1.15 -13.94
N LEU A 35 8.80 -2.08 -13.16
CA LEU A 35 8.40 -3.41 -13.62
C LEU A 35 7.28 -3.35 -14.65
N TYR A 36 6.27 -2.51 -14.45
CA TYR A 36 5.17 -2.34 -15.39
C TYR A 36 5.65 -1.83 -16.76
N ARG A 37 6.54 -0.82 -16.76
CA ARG A 37 7.17 -0.34 -17.99
C ARG A 37 8.01 -1.42 -18.68
N HIS A 38 8.66 -2.29 -17.92
CA HIS A 38 9.44 -3.40 -18.47
C HIS A 38 8.55 -4.50 -19.06
N LEU A 39 7.39 -4.77 -18.47
CA LEU A 39 6.41 -5.72 -19.00
C LEU A 39 5.79 -5.28 -20.34
N ASP A 40 5.78 -3.97 -20.61
CA ASP A 40 5.32 -3.41 -21.89
C ASP A 40 6.34 -3.65 -23.03
N THR A 41 7.53 -4.19 -22.72
CA THR A 41 8.54 -4.57 -23.72
C THR A 41 8.26 -5.97 -24.28
N PRO A 42 8.65 -6.27 -25.54
CA PRO A 42 8.35 -7.55 -26.19
C PRO A 42 9.11 -8.76 -25.59
N SER A 43 10.14 -8.52 -24.77
CA SER A 43 10.96 -9.55 -24.13
C SER A 43 11.16 -9.22 -22.65
N PRO A 44 10.15 -9.45 -21.79
CA PRO A 44 10.33 -9.28 -20.35
C PRO A 44 11.32 -10.30 -19.81
N THR A 45 12.30 -9.81 -19.03
CA THR A 45 13.41 -10.61 -18.50
C THR A 45 13.28 -10.76 -16.98
N PHE A 46 14.11 -11.61 -16.36
CA PHE A 46 14.25 -11.74 -14.89
C PHE A 46 12.99 -12.22 -14.15
N GLY A 47 12.00 -12.76 -14.86
CA GLY A 47 10.71 -13.08 -14.27
C GLY A 47 9.95 -11.85 -13.78
N ALA A 48 10.06 -10.72 -14.50
CA ALA A 48 9.42 -9.44 -14.15
C ALA A 48 7.94 -9.55 -13.78
N HIS A 49 7.20 -10.47 -14.41
CA HIS A 49 5.80 -10.72 -14.06
C HIS A 49 5.64 -11.26 -12.64
N SER A 50 6.45 -12.25 -12.24
CA SER A 50 6.42 -12.82 -10.89
C SER A 50 6.79 -11.77 -9.83
N TRP A 51 7.79 -10.94 -10.12
CA TRP A 51 8.18 -9.82 -9.29
C TRP A 51 7.08 -8.77 -9.14
N TYR A 52 6.44 -8.41 -10.25
CA TYR A 52 5.34 -7.45 -10.23
C TYR A 52 4.18 -7.95 -9.38
N VAL A 53 3.82 -9.23 -9.49
CA VAL A 53 2.77 -9.84 -8.65
C VAL A 53 3.13 -9.75 -7.16
N GLN A 54 4.37 -10.06 -6.77
CA GLN A 54 4.81 -9.98 -5.38
C GLN A 54 4.76 -8.54 -4.84
N VAL A 55 5.26 -7.56 -5.61
CA VAL A 55 5.24 -6.14 -5.23
C VAL A 55 3.81 -5.63 -5.10
N ALA A 56 2.94 -5.98 -6.05
CA ALA A 56 1.54 -5.58 -6.03
C ALA A 56 0.77 -6.22 -4.86
N ASP A 57 1.05 -7.48 -4.53
CA ASP A 57 0.44 -8.16 -3.39
C ASP A 57 0.89 -7.53 -2.07
N GLU A 58 2.18 -7.24 -1.89
CA GLU A 58 2.69 -6.55 -0.70
C GLU A 58 2.07 -5.15 -0.55
N LEU A 59 2.03 -4.35 -1.62
CA LEU A 59 1.38 -3.04 -1.60
C LEU A 59 -0.11 -3.16 -1.21
N ARG A 60 -0.79 -4.19 -1.72
CA ARG A 60 -2.19 -4.47 -1.35
C ARG A 60 -2.31 -4.88 0.11
N MET A 61 -1.44 -5.76 0.61
CA MET A 61 -1.42 -6.20 2.00
C MET A 61 -1.17 -5.03 2.94
N ARG A 62 -0.20 -4.16 2.64
CA ARG A 62 0.06 -2.93 3.40
C ARG A 62 -1.10 -1.96 3.42
N ARG A 63 -1.83 -1.82 2.31
CA ARG A 63 -3.05 -1.01 2.28
C ARG A 63 -4.14 -1.61 3.16
N LEU A 64 -4.28 -2.94 3.16
CA LEU A 64 -5.25 -3.65 4.00
C LEU A 64 -4.90 -3.60 5.50
N THR A 65 -3.62 -3.71 5.85
CA THR A 65 -3.14 -3.72 7.25
C THR A 65 -2.86 -2.31 7.78
N GLY A 66 -2.48 -1.37 6.92
CA GLY A 66 -2.23 0.05 7.22
C GLY A 66 -3.48 0.93 7.26
N SER A 67 -4.65 0.39 6.90
CA SER A 67 -5.95 1.08 7.06
C SER A 67 -6.57 0.90 8.46
N ALA A 68 -5.82 0.32 9.42
CA ALA A 68 -6.24 0.23 10.81
C ALA A 68 -5.82 1.44 11.68
N ASP A 69 -5.33 2.53 11.09
CA ASP A 69 -5.10 3.81 11.80
C ASP A 69 -5.96 4.94 11.23
N THR A 70 -7.25 4.66 11.10
CA THR A 70 -8.24 5.71 11.21
C THR A 70 -9.30 5.16 12.15
N PRO A 71 -9.39 5.58 13.42
CA PRO A 71 -10.68 5.50 14.07
C PRO A 71 -11.57 6.31 13.13
N ALA A 72 -12.48 5.63 12.43
CA ALA A 72 -13.56 6.30 11.77
C ALA A 72 -14.10 7.24 12.83
N ALA A 73 -13.82 8.54 12.65
CA ALA A 73 -14.50 9.57 13.37
C ALA A 73 -15.94 9.33 12.95
N SER A 74 -16.66 8.55 13.77
CA SER A 74 -18.06 8.79 13.97
C SER A 74 -18.09 10.22 14.48
N ASP A 75 -18.17 11.11 13.51
CA ASP A 75 -18.69 12.44 13.64
C ASP A 75 -20.11 12.28 14.18
N ASP A 76 -20.19 12.10 15.50
CA ASP A 76 -21.39 12.35 16.29
C ASP A 76 -21.01 13.35 17.38
N ARG A 77 -20.46 14.48 16.94
CA ARG A 77 -20.55 15.72 17.72
C ARG A 77 -21.82 16.41 17.23
N GLY A 78 -22.91 16.13 17.93
CA GLY A 78 -24.28 16.46 17.52
C GLY A 78 -24.62 17.95 17.46
N PRO A 79 -25.90 18.27 17.16
CA PRO A 79 -26.44 19.58 17.42
C PRO A 79 -27.33 19.57 18.66
N GLY A 80 -27.00 20.43 19.62
CA GLY A 80 -28.03 21.21 20.33
C GLY A 80 -28.62 20.64 21.61
N GLY A 81 -28.03 21.04 22.74
CA GLY A 81 -28.75 21.64 23.88
C GLY A 81 -29.43 20.70 24.89
N PRO A 82 -29.03 20.71 26.18
CA PRO A 82 -29.94 20.31 27.24
C PRO A 82 -30.96 21.44 27.42
N ALA A 83 -32.05 21.40 26.64
CA ALA A 83 -33.23 22.17 26.96
C ALA A 83 -33.78 21.63 28.27
N GLY A 84 -33.53 22.36 29.35
CA GLY A 84 -34.07 22.09 30.67
C GLY A 84 -35.58 21.88 30.59
N ARG A 85 -36.02 20.65 30.85
CA ARG A 85 -37.41 20.36 31.15
C ARG A 85 -37.56 20.32 32.65
N GLU A 86 -37.52 21.48 33.26
CA GLU A 86 -38.05 21.69 34.60
C GLU A 86 -39.54 21.96 34.46
N VAL A 87 -40.36 20.96 34.79
CA VAL A 87 -41.79 21.15 35.08
C VAL A 87 -42.12 20.46 36.41
N PRO A 88 -42.22 21.21 37.52
CA PRO A 88 -43.05 20.82 38.66
C PRO A 88 -44.46 21.40 38.42
N ALA A 89 -45.50 20.57 38.27
CA ALA A 89 -46.26 19.85 39.30
C ALA A 89 -47.31 20.75 39.99
N GLY A 90 -48.58 20.32 39.87
CA GLY A 90 -49.62 20.45 40.90
C GLY A 90 -50.20 21.82 41.14
#